data_AF-X1BNL8-F1
#
_entry.id   AF-X1BNL8-F1
#
_cell.length_a   1.000
_cell.length_b   1.000
_cell.length_c   1.000
_cell.angle_alpha   90.00
_cell.angle_beta   90.00
_cell.angle_gamma   90.00
#
_symmetry.space_group_name_H-M   'P 1'
#
loop_
_entity.id
_entity.type
_entity.pdbx_description
1 polymer ?
#
loop_
_entity_poly.entity_id
_entity_poly.type
_entity_poly.pdbx_seq_one_letter_code
_entity_poly.pdbx_strand_id
1 'polypeptide(L)' 'MQYETFFIGLVVAILYIEVMDIYPGGIIVPAYIALYLDQPFRALATVLIAFLSLYCYKFLSRYLILFGKRR' A
#
# COMPACT_ATOMS: atom_id res chain seq x y z
N MET A 1 0.95 -17.39 -20.06
CA MET A 1 1.29 -17.50 -18.63
C MET A 1 1.54 -16.14 -17.97
N GLN A 2 2.42 -15.27 -18.48
CA GLN A 2 2.75 -14.00 -17.81
C GLN A 2 1.66 -12.91 -17.93
N TYR A 3 0.87 -12.91 -19.00
CA TYR A 3 -0.23 -11.95 -19.21
C TYR A 3 -1.47 -12.21 -18.34
N GLU A 4 -1.74 -13.47 -17.98
CA GLU A 4 -2.91 -13.82 -17.17
C GLU A 4 -2.73 -13.36 -15.72
N THR A 5 -1.54 -13.55 -15.14
CA THR A 5 -1.20 -13.06 -13.80
C THR A 5 -1.32 -11.54 -13.71
N PHE A 6 -0.91 -10.82 -14.76
CA PHE A 6 -1.06 -9.36 -14.82
C PHE A 6 -2.53 -8.94 -14.85
N PHE A 7 -3.36 -9.61 -15.64
CA PHE A 7 -4.80 -9.33 -15.73
C PHE A 7 -5.51 -9.60 -14.40
N ILE A 8 -5.21 -10.73 -13.75
CA ILE A 8 -5.76 -11.06 -12.43
C ILE A 8 -5.32 -10.00 -11.41
N GLY A 9 -4.05 -9.60 -11.44
CA GLY A 9 -3.55 -8.55 -10.56
C GLY A 9 -4.20 -7.19 -10.75
N LEU A 10 -4.48 -6.82 -12.00
CA LEU A 10 -5.21 -5.60 -12.35
C LEU A 10 -6.66 -5.66 -11.82
N VAL A 11 -7.36 -6.78 -12.03
CA VAL A 11 -8.75 -6.95 -11.58
C VAL A 11 -8.84 -6.90 -10.06
N VAL A 12 -7.94 -7.57 -9.35
CA VAL A 12 -7.87 -7.54 -7.88
C VAL A 12 -7.58 -6.12 -7.37
N ALA A 13 -6.70 -5.37 -8.05
CA ALA A 13 -6.42 -3.99 -7.72
C ALA A 13 -7.64 -3.07 -7.85
N ILE A 14 -8.40 -3.21 -8.93
CA ILE A 14 -9.62 -2.44 -9.17
C ILE A 14 -10.68 -2.78 -8.12
N LEU A 15 -10.91 -4.07 -7.84
CA LEU A 15 -11.86 -4.50 -6.82
C LEU A 15 -11.49 -3.98 -5.42
N TYR A 16 -10.21 -3.99 -5.08
CA TYR A 16 -9.77 -3.49 -3.77
C TYR A 16 -10.02 -1.98 -3.61
N ILE A 17 -9.83 -1.21 -4.69
CA ILE A 17 -10.12 0.23 -4.71
C ILE A 17 -11.62 0.49 -4.54
N GLU A 18 -12.44 -0.25 -5.29
CA GLU A 18 -13.90 -0.12 -5.22
C GLU A 18 -14.45 -0.52 -3.83
N VAL A 19 -13.90 -1.57 -3.22
CA VAL A 19 -14.38 -2.07 -1.92
C VAL A 19 -13.95 -1.18 -0.76
N MET A 20 -12.72 -0.66 -0.79
CA MET A 20 -12.20 0.13 0.33
C MET A 20 -12.60 1.61 0.24
N ASP A 21 -13.04 2.09 -0.92
CA ASP A 21 -13.46 3.49 -1.20
C ASP A 21 -12.43 4.56 -0.77
N ILE A 22 -11.22 4.09 -0.45
CA ILE A 22 -10.06 4.85 -0.01
C ILE A 22 -9.06 4.67 -1.12
N TYR A 23 -8.78 5.74 -1.86
CA TYR A 23 -7.63 5.78 -2.77
C TYR A 23 -6.37 5.59 -1.92
N PRO A 24 -5.72 4.41 -1.95
CA PRO A 24 -4.64 4.12 -1.04
C PRO A 24 -3.36 4.74 -1.60
N GLY A 25 -3.28 6.08 -1.66
CA GLY A 25 -2.15 6.79 -2.29
C GLY A 25 -1.89 6.49 -3.77
N GLY A 26 -2.72 5.66 -4.42
CA GLY A 26 -2.66 5.31 -5.85
C GLY A 26 -2.97 3.83 -6.12
N ILE A 27 -3.54 3.57 -7.31
CA ILE A 27 -3.83 2.24 -7.92
C ILE A 27 -2.59 1.31 -7.92
N ILE A 28 -1.40 1.89 -7.76
CA ILE A 28 -0.08 1.27 -7.86
C ILE A 28 0.14 0.19 -6.79
N VAL A 29 -0.34 0.37 -5.56
CA VAL A 29 -0.01 -0.54 -4.44
C VAL A 29 -0.56 -1.97 -4.63
N PRO A 30 -1.87 -2.19 -4.85
CA PRO A 30 -2.38 -3.54 -5.06
C PRO A 30 -1.92 -4.16 -6.39
N ALA A 31 -1.67 -3.34 -7.43
CA ALA A 31 -1.06 -3.81 -8.67
C ALA A 31 0.36 -4.37 -8.44
N TYR A 32 1.17 -3.69 -7.64
CA TYR A 32 2.50 -4.18 -7.24
C TYR A 32 2.43 -5.44 -6.40
N ILE A 33 1.49 -5.52 -5.44
CA ILE A 33 1.30 -6.72 -4.63
C ILE A 33 0.97 -7.92 -5.52
N ALA A 34 0.10 -7.76 -6.52
CA ALA A 34 -0.24 -8.84 -7.42
C ALA A 34 0.91 -9.26 -8.35
N LEU A 35 1.71 -8.29 -8.82
CA LEU A 35 2.88 -8.56 -9.67
C LEU A 35 4.01 -9.28 -8.90
N TYR A 36 4.08 -9.05 -7.58
CA TYR A 36 5.06 -9.67 -6.69
C TYR A 36 4.47 -10.77 -5.80
N LEU A 37 3.31 -11.34 -6.15
CA LEU A 37 2.73 -12.49 -5.45
C LEU A 37 3.68 -13.69 -5.40
N ASP A 38 4.49 -13.87 -6.44
CA ASP A 38 5.51 -14.92 -6.52
C ASP A 38 6.72 -14.67 -5.59
N GLN A 39 6.82 -13.47 -4.99
CA GLN A 39 7.93 -13.06 -4.14
C GLN A 39 7.40 -12.56 -2.77
N PRO A 40 6.97 -13.47 -1.89
CA PRO A 40 6.30 -13.12 -0.62
C PRO A 40 7.16 -12.24 0.30
N PHE A 41 8.49 -12.35 0.18
CA PHE A 41 9.44 -11.53 0.95
C PHE A 41 9.31 -10.03 0.65
N ARG A 42 9.02 -9.65 -0.61
CA ARG A 42 8.84 -8.25 -1.00
C ARG A 42 7.55 -7.67 -0.44
N ALA A 43 6.45 -8.42 -0.53
CA ALA A 43 5.17 -8.02 0.05
C ALA A 43 5.29 -7.82 1.58
N LEU A 44 5.96 -8.74 2.28
CA LEU A 44 6.27 -8.62 3.70
C LEU A 44 7.10 -7.37 4.01
N ALA A 45 8.12 -7.08 3.23
CA ALA A 45 8.94 -5.89 3.39
C ALA A 45 8.13 -4.60 3.21
N THR A 46 7.23 -4.53 2.22
CA THR A 46 6.34 -3.39 2.01
C THR A 46 5.43 -3.16 3.22
N VAL A 47 4.83 -4.22 3.76
CA VAL A 47 3.98 -4.14 4.95
C VAL A 47 4.79 -3.69 6.17
N LEU A 48 5.99 -4.26 6.38
CA LEU A 48 6.89 -3.85 7.48
C LEU A 48 7.28 -2.38 7.39
N ILE A 49 7.65 -1.90 6.20
CA ILE A 49 8.01 -0.50 5.96
C ILE A 49 6.80 0.41 6.20
N ALA A 50 5.59 0.00 5.79
CA ALA A 50 4.37 0.75 6.04
C ALA A 50 4.11 0.91 7.56
N PHE A 51 4.25 -0.17 8.33
CA PHE A 51 4.13 -0.11 9.79
C PHE A 51 5.23 0.74 10.43
N LEU A 52 6.48 0.62 9.98
CA LEU A 52 7.58 1.44 10.46
C LEU A 52 7.35 2.92 10.17
N SER A 53 6.87 3.25 8.98
CA SER A 53 6.51 4.63 8.60
C SER A 53 5.40 5.17 9.49
N LEU A 54 4.34 4.38 9.73
CA LEU A 54 3.24 4.75 10.64
C LEU A 54 3.74 4.96 12.08
N TYR A 55 4.62 4.08 12.57
CA TYR A 55 5.17 4.17 13.91
C TYR A 55 6.08 5.40 14.05
N CYS A 56 6.94 5.64 13.05
CA CYS A 56 7.78 6.83 12.97
C CYS A 56 6.93 8.10 12.96
N TYR A 57 5.87 8.14 12.14
CA TYR A 57 4.92 9.24 12.11
C TYR A 57 4.28 9.48 13.49
N LYS A 58 3.74 8.44 14.15
CA LYS A 58 3.13 8.58 15.48
C LYS A 58 4.12 9.07 16.53
N PHE A 59 5.32 8.52 16.52
CA PHE A 59 6.37 8.90 17.47
C PHE A 59 6.78 10.35 17.25
N LEU A 60 7.07 10.70 16.01
CA LEU A 60 7.58 12.01 15.64
C LEU A 60 6.49 13.09 15.71
N SER A 61 5.22 12.76 15.47
CA SER A 61 4.07 13.65 15.68
C SER A 61 3.87 14.06 17.14
N ARG A 62 4.45 13.33 18.10
CA ARG A 62 4.41 13.69 19.52
C ARG A 62 5.41 14.79 19.88
N TYR A 63 6.51 14.89 19.12
CA TYR A 63 7.60 15.84 19.38
C TYR A 63 7.63 17.00 18.36
N LEU A 64 7.17 16.76 17.13
CA LEU A 64 7.18 17.71 16.03
C LEU A 64 5.76 17.91 15.49
N ILE A 65 5.43 19.15 15.12
CA ILE A 65 4.20 19.46 14.38
C ILE A 65 4.44 19.06 12.91
N LEU A 66 4.22 17.78 12.59
CA LEU A 66 4.51 17.22 11.26
C LEU A 66 3.56 17.69 10.16
N PHE A 67 2.29 17.87 10.52
CA PHE A 67 1.30 18.50 9.66
C PHE A 67 0.62 19.58 10.48
N GLY A 68 0.69 20.82 10.01
CA GLY A 68 -0.06 21.91 10.62
C GLY A 68 -1.52 21.52 10.69
N LYS A 69 -2.02 21.30 11.91
CA LYS A 69 -3.41 20.95 12.20
C LYS A 69 -4.30 22.12 11.78
N ARG A 70 -4.57 22.27 10.49
CA ARG A 70 -5.76 22.99 10.03
C ARG A 70 -6.89 21.98 10.10
N ARG A 71 -7.93 22.39 10.83
CA ARG A 71 -9.16 21.62 11.06
C ARG A 71 -9.70 21.06 9.75
#